data_AF-A0A221STL9-F1
#
_entry.id   AF-A0A221STL9-F1
#
_cell.length_a   1.000
_cell.length_b   1.000
_cell.length_c   1.000
_cell.angle_alpha   90.00
_cell.angle_beta   90.00
_cell.angle_gamma   90.00
#
_symmetry.space_group_name_H-M   'P 1'
#
loop_
_entity.id
_entity.type
_entity.pdbx_description
1 polymer ?
#
loop_
_entity_poly.entity_id
_entity_poly.type
_entity_poly.pdbx_seq_one_letter_code
_entity_poly.pdbx_strand_id
1 'polypeptide(L)'
;MKAAPVLFPLLTLTALAATAPSPLPGGWQGKLAAMLPLPGQSATVLTRGVTLASVELGRRVATVGGDRAAYEDLIAEVSRGATPEYNERLGISREEFKRYLVFQPTLVATAKTVRLPVTRDSARVMFGDVAGLGGVLKGVSIDLRSGDMTTPEGFTAKIAAFKPNPTDRTLDVRSGFQWKIRGNDIKTFSGINGTLNLWLLGSGQIVLTYERNSMIRNVTSKGEIMLGYTR
;
A
#
# COMPACT_ATOMS: atom_id res chain seq x y z
N MET A 1 54.43 -21.48 -38.32
CA MET A 1 53.49 -21.59 -37.18
C MET A 1 52.48 -20.45 -37.30
N LYS A 2 51.20 -20.75 -37.58
CA LYS A 2 50.11 -19.77 -37.73
C LYS A 2 49.43 -19.57 -36.37
N ALA A 3 49.37 -18.34 -35.86
CA ALA A 3 48.61 -17.98 -34.67
C ALA A 3 47.18 -17.59 -35.08
N ALA A 4 46.19 -18.23 -34.46
CA ALA A 4 44.77 -17.91 -34.61
C ALA A 4 44.35 -16.90 -33.52
N PRO A 5 43.60 -15.84 -33.84
CA PRO A 5 43.05 -14.95 -32.83
C PRO A 5 41.77 -15.56 -32.24
N VAL A 6 41.73 -15.69 -30.92
CA VAL A 6 40.57 -16.10 -30.13
C VAL A 6 39.65 -14.90 -29.96
N LEU A 7 38.48 -14.94 -30.58
CA LEU A 7 37.38 -13.99 -30.39
C LEU A 7 36.63 -14.31 -29.09
N PHE A 8 36.76 -13.45 -28.08
CA PHE A 8 35.91 -13.47 -26.90
C PHE A 8 34.57 -12.77 -27.22
N PRO A 9 33.41 -13.41 -26.95
CA PRO A 9 32.14 -12.71 -27.06
C PRO A 9 31.95 -11.77 -25.86
N LEU A 10 31.81 -10.47 -26.14
CA LEU A 10 31.31 -9.49 -25.17
C LEU A 10 29.87 -9.85 -24.80
N LEU A 11 29.68 -10.36 -23.59
CA LEU A 11 28.37 -10.43 -22.94
C LEU A 11 27.95 -9.01 -22.54
N THR A 12 27.05 -8.42 -23.31
CA THR A 12 26.36 -7.18 -22.95
C THR A 12 25.38 -7.46 -21.82
N LEU A 13 25.76 -7.11 -20.58
CA LEU A 13 24.80 -7.00 -19.48
C LEU A 13 23.80 -5.88 -19.81
N THR A 14 22.57 -6.25 -20.13
CA THR A 14 21.42 -5.36 -20.09
C THR A 14 21.16 -4.95 -18.64
N ALA A 15 21.66 -3.77 -18.26
CA ALA A 15 21.32 -3.15 -16.99
C ALA A 15 19.81 -2.87 -16.96
N LEU A 16 19.06 -3.58 -16.11
CA LEU A 16 17.71 -3.18 -15.74
C LEU A 16 17.80 -1.79 -15.11
N ALA A 17 17.27 -0.78 -15.81
CA ALA A 17 17.14 0.57 -15.28
C ALA A 17 16.24 0.53 -14.04
N ALA A 18 16.85 0.61 -12.86
CA ALA A 18 16.13 0.89 -11.63
C ALA A 18 15.50 2.28 -11.78
N THR A 19 14.17 2.34 -11.70
CA THR A 19 13.44 3.62 -11.69
C THR A 19 13.92 4.42 -10.47
N ALA A 20 14.61 5.53 -10.73
CA ALA A 20 15.15 6.37 -9.69
C ALA A 20 14.02 6.89 -8.78
N PRO A 21 14.22 6.92 -7.44
CA PRO A 21 13.23 7.45 -6.53
C PRO A 21 12.91 8.91 -6.88
N SER A 22 11.63 9.28 -6.84
CA SER A 22 11.24 10.66 -7.09
C SER A 22 11.86 11.58 -6.03
N PRO A 23 12.43 12.73 -6.45
CA PRO A 23 13.09 13.65 -5.53
C PRO A 23 12.11 14.16 -4.48
N LEU A 24 12.61 14.38 -3.26
CA LEU A 24 11.81 14.88 -2.15
C LEU A 24 11.46 16.37 -2.38
N PRO A 25 10.21 16.78 -2.10
CA PRO A 25 9.82 18.19 -2.20
C PRO A 25 10.52 19.04 -1.12
N GLY A 26 10.65 20.35 -1.35
CA GLY A 26 11.12 21.27 -0.31
C GLY A 26 10.25 21.21 0.95
N GLY A 27 10.87 21.26 2.14
CA GLY A 27 10.15 21.19 3.42
C GLY A 27 9.54 19.81 3.76
N TRP A 28 9.98 18.75 3.07
CA TRP A 28 9.45 17.40 3.28
C TRP A 28 9.58 16.91 4.73
N GLN A 29 10.60 17.36 5.48
CA GLN A 29 10.82 16.96 6.88
C GLN A 29 9.64 17.35 7.76
N GLY A 30 9.17 18.60 7.65
CA GLY A 30 8.02 19.08 8.42
C GLY A 30 6.74 18.32 8.06
N LYS A 31 6.57 18.02 6.76
CA LYS A 31 5.43 17.24 6.27
C LYS A 31 5.46 15.79 6.75
N LEU A 32 6.61 15.14 6.68
CA LEU A 32 6.81 13.79 7.22
C LEU A 32 6.52 13.76 8.71
N ALA A 33 7.09 14.72 9.45
CA ALA A 33 6.90 14.84 10.88
C ALA A 33 5.42 15.02 11.26
N ALA A 34 4.66 15.78 10.47
CA ALA A 34 3.22 15.99 10.64
C ALA A 34 2.38 14.79 10.24
N MET A 35 2.81 13.97 9.27
CA MET A 35 2.07 12.79 8.85
C MET A 35 2.31 11.58 9.75
N LEU A 36 3.48 11.46 10.38
CA LEU A 36 3.78 10.34 11.28
C LEU A 36 2.94 10.39 12.57
N PRO A 37 2.54 9.24 13.12
CA PRO A 37 1.68 9.20 14.30
C PRO A 37 2.36 9.79 15.54
N LEU A 38 1.54 10.28 16.47
CA LEU A 38 1.98 10.69 17.80
C LEU A 38 1.97 9.50 18.78
N PRO A 39 2.72 9.57 19.89
CA PRO A 39 2.60 8.58 20.96
C PRO A 39 1.16 8.44 21.44
N GLY A 40 0.63 7.20 21.45
CA GLY A 40 -0.73 6.91 21.89
C GLY A 40 -1.83 7.29 20.89
N GLN A 41 -1.48 7.72 19.67
CA GLN A 41 -2.42 8.07 18.61
C GLN A 41 -3.38 6.90 18.36
N SER A 42 -4.69 7.19 18.34
CA SER A 42 -5.69 6.20 17.96
C SER A 42 -5.73 6.08 16.43
N ALA A 43 -5.72 4.86 15.93
CA ALA A 43 -5.82 4.55 14.52
C ALA A 43 -6.84 3.45 14.29
N THR A 44 -7.57 3.56 13.18
CA THR A 44 -8.52 2.53 12.74
C THR A 44 -7.81 1.59 11.79
N VAL A 45 -7.95 0.28 12.01
CA VAL A 45 -7.46 -0.71 11.06
C VAL A 45 -8.34 -0.64 9.82
N LEU A 46 -7.71 -0.47 8.66
CA LEU A 46 -8.39 -0.44 7.37
C LEU A 46 -8.14 -1.75 6.65
N THR A 47 -9.04 -2.08 5.73
CA THR A 47 -8.87 -3.18 4.78
C THR A 47 -9.15 -2.66 3.39
N ARG A 48 -8.51 -3.27 2.39
CA ARG A 48 -8.88 -3.05 0.99
C ARG A 48 -10.26 -3.67 0.78
N GLY A 49 -11.26 -2.82 0.63
CA GLY A 49 -12.59 -3.20 0.20
C GLY A 49 -12.70 -3.13 -1.32
N VAL A 50 -13.70 -3.82 -1.83
CA VAL A 50 -14.15 -3.67 -3.20
C VAL A 50 -15.43 -2.88 -3.13
N THR A 51 -15.42 -1.68 -3.70
CA THR A 51 -16.68 -1.03 -4.08
C THR A 51 -16.87 -1.25 -5.56
N LEU A 52 -17.98 -1.89 -5.91
CA LEU A 52 -18.55 -1.75 -7.25
C LEU A 52 -18.69 -0.25 -7.54
N ALA A 53 -18.58 0.17 -8.80
CA ALA A 53 -19.14 1.46 -9.22
C ALA A 53 -20.68 1.38 -9.17
N SER A 54 -21.23 1.07 -7.99
CA SER A 54 -22.65 0.76 -7.74
C SER A 54 -23.52 1.94 -8.10
N VAL A 55 -23.07 3.16 -7.82
CA VAL A 55 -23.79 4.38 -8.16
C VAL A 55 -23.95 4.53 -9.69
N GLU A 56 -22.90 4.27 -10.46
CA GLU A 56 -22.93 4.38 -11.92
C GLU A 56 -23.65 3.20 -12.57
N LEU A 57 -23.47 1.98 -12.03
CA LEU A 57 -24.21 0.80 -12.45
C LEU A 57 -25.71 0.98 -12.18
N GLY A 58 -26.09 1.42 -10.97
CA GLY A 58 -27.49 1.67 -10.59
C GLY A 58 -28.14 2.75 -11.46
N ARG A 59 -27.41 3.84 -11.75
CA ARG A 59 -27.89 4.86 -12.70
C ARG A 59 -28.07 4.28 -14.10
N ARG A 60 -27.15 3.42 -14.55
CA ARG A 60 -27.23 2.78 -15.87
C ARG A 60 -28.40 1.82 -15.95
N VAL A 61 -28.56 0.91 -14.98
CA VAL A 61 -29.69 -0.04 -14.85
C VAL A 61 -31.02 0.71 -14.88
N ALA A 62 -31.14 1.81 -14.11
CA ALA A 62 -32.33 2.67 -14.12
C ALA A 62 -32.57 3.35 -15.49
N THR A 63 -31.51 3.70 -16.22
CA THR A 63 -31.62 4.33 -17.56
C THR A 63 -32.01 3.33 -18.65
N VAL A 64 -31.55 2.08 -18.57
CA VAL A 64 -31.87 1.02 -19.54
C VAL A 64 -33.17 0.27 -19.21
N GLY A 65 -33.85 0.64 -18.12
CA GLY A 65 -35.08 -0.02 -17.68
C GLY A 65 -34.86 -1.42 -17.08
N GLY A 66 -33.68 -1.67 -16.54
CA GLY A 66 -33.36 -2.93 -15.87
C GLY A 66 -34.07 -3.08 -14.52
N ASP A 67 -34.10 -4.32 -14.04
CA ASP A 67 -34.78 -4.70 -12.81
C ASP A 67 -34.04 -4.20 -11.56
N ARG A 68 -34.74 -3.41 -10.75
CA ARG A 68 -34.23 -2.86 -9.50
C ARG A 68 -33.95 -3.94 -8.45
N ALA A 69 -34.77 -4.99 -8.39
CA ALA A 69 -34.57 -6.09 -7.43
C ALA A 69 -33.26 -6.85 -7.73
N ALA A 70 -32.99 -7.10 -9.02
CA ALA A 70 -31.75 -7.75 -9.44
C ALA A 70 -30.49 -6.91 -9.13
N TYR A 71 -30.61 -5.57 -9.19
CA TYR A 71 -29.55 -4.67 -8.75
C TYR A 71 -29.36 -4.69 -7.23
N GLU A 72 -30.44 -4.71 -6.44
CA GLU A 72 -30.35 -4.78 -4.97
C GLU A 72 -29.73 -6.10 -4.49
N ASP A 73 -30.10 -7.23 -5.10
CA ASP A 73 -29.50 -8.55 -4.84
C ASP A 73 -28.00 -8.57 -5.14
N LEU A 74 -27.60 -7.98 -6.28
CA LEU A 74 -26.20 -7.83 -6.68
C LEU A 74 -25.41 -7.02 -5.64
N ILE A 75 -25.97 -5.89 -5.18
CA ILE A 75 -25.32 -5.06 -4.15
C ILE A 75 -25.21 -5.79 -2.82
N ALA A 76 -26.21 -6.60 -2.45
CA ALA A 76 -26.16 -7.44 -1.25
C ALA A 76 -25.10 -8.55 -1.34
N GLU A 77 -24.85 -9.11 -2.53
CA GLU A 77 -23.79 -10.08 -2.79
C GLU A 77 -22.39 -9.46 -2.72
N VAL A 78 -22.20 -8.30 -3.37
CA VAL A 78 -20.98 -7.49 -3.28
C VAL A 78 -20.65 -7.13 -1.84
N SER A 79 -21.66 -6.68 -1.08
CA SER A 79 -21.48 -6.25 0.31
C SER A 79 -21.06 -7.38 1.25
N ARG A 80 -21.35 -8.65 0.86
CA ARG A 80 -20.89 -9.86 1.55
C ARG A 80 -19.50 -10.31 1.10
N GLY A 81 -18.88 -9.61 0.14
CA GLY A 81 -17.56 -9.93 -0.40
C GLY A 81 -17.56 -11.08 -1.42
N ALA A 82 -18.73 -11.46 -1.95
CA ALA A 82 -18.82 -12.44 -3.02
C ALA A 82 -18.58 -11.79 -4.39
N THR A 83 -17.98 -12.55 -5.32
CA THR A 83 -17.79 -12.12 -6.70
C THR A 83 -19.16 -12.04 -7.38
N PRO A 84 -19.62 -10.87 -7.85
CA PRO A 84 -20.97 -10.73 -8.35
C PRO A 84 -21.12 -11.42 -9.70
N GLU A 85 -22.12 -12.29 -9.84
CA GLU A 85 -22.42 -12.94 -11.11
C GLU A 85 -23.28 -12.03 -12.00
N TYR A 86 -23.08 -12.15 -13.32
CA TYR A 86 -23.86 -11.38 -14.28
C TYR A 86 -25.32 -11.84 -14.31
N ASN A 87 -26.23 -10.89 -14.07
CA ASN A 87 -27.66 -11.12 -14.15
C ASN A 87 -28.25 -10.36 -15.34
N GLU A 88 -28.88 -11.07 -16.27
CA GLU A 88 -29.52 -10.50 -17.47
C GLU A 88 -30.66 -9.54 -17.13
N ARG A 89 -31.27 -9.68 -15.95
CA ARG A 89 -32.32 -8.77 -15.46
C ARG A 89 -31.82 -7.34 -15.22
N LEU A 90 -30.51 -7.11 -15.16
CA LEU A 90 -29.93 -5.77 -15.05
C LEU A 90 -30.09 -4.94 -16.33
N GLY A 91 -30.48 -5.55 -17.46
CA GLY A 91 -30.75 -4.84 -18.72
C GLY A 91 -29.52 -4.28 -19.43
N ILE A 92 -28.32 -4.68 -18.99
CA ILE A 92 -27.03 -4.30 -19.58
C ILE A 92 -26.32 -5.53 -20.13
N SER A 93 -25.45 -5.36 -21.12
CA SER A 93 -24.67 -6.47 -21.67
C SER A 93 -23.64 -7.02 -20.67
N ARG A 94 -23.20 -8.27 -20.85
CA ARG A 94 -22.17 -8.89 -20.00
C ARG A 94 -20.84 -8.13 -20.08
N GLU A 95 -20.49 -7.60 -21.25
CA GLU A 95 -19.30 -6.79 -21.49
C GLU A 95 -19.39 -5.44 -20.76
N GLU A 96 -20.57 -4.83 -20.76
CA GLU A 96 -20.85 -3.58 -20.06
C GLU A 96 -20.86 -3.80 -18.53
N PHE A 97 -21.47 -4.89 -18.05
CA PHE A 97 -21.39 -5.32 -16.66
C PHE A 97 -19.95 -5.54 -16.19
N LYS A 98 -19.10 -6.19 -17.00
CA LYS A 98 -17.67 -6.36 -16.70
C LYS A 98 -16.89 -5.04 -16.60
N ARG A 99 -17.32 -3.99 -17.31
CA ARG A 99 -16.74 -2.63 -17.18
C ARG A 99 -17.15 -1.94 -15.88
N TYR A 100 -18.32 -2.27 -15.33
CA TYR A 100 -18.78 -1.76 -14.03
C TYR A 100 -18.28 -2.61 -12.85
N LEU A 101 -17.93 -3.87 -13.10
CA LEU A 101 -17.15 -4.72 -12.22
C LEU A 101 -15.67 -4.33 -12.13
N VAL A 102 -15.26 -3.15 -12.60
CA VAL A 102 -13.91 -2.64 -12.31
C VAL A 102 -13.84 -2.40 -10.81
N PHE A 103 -13.33 -3.41 -10.11
CA PHE A 103 -13.02 -3.43 -8.71
C PHE A 103 -12.20 -2.18 -8.39
N GLN A 104 -12.83 -1.14 -7.85
CA GLN A 104 -12.09 -0.01 -7.33
C GLN A 104 -11.68 -0.38 -5.91
N PRO A 105 -10.38 -0.61 -5.64
CA PRO A 105 -9.91 -0.83 -4.28
C PRO A 105 -10.20 0.43 -3.47
N THR A 106 -11.16 0.35 -2.56
CA THR A 106 -11.45 1.42 -1.61
C THR A 106 -10.97 1.04 -0.22
N LEU A 107 -10.73 2.04 0.62
CA LEU A 107 -10.37 1.84 2.01
C LEU A 107 -11.65 1.68 2.82
N VAL A 108 -11.87 0.49 3.37
CA VAL A 108 -12.97 0.23 4.27
C VAL A 108 -12.43 0.21 5.69
N ALA A 109 -12.96 1.10 6.54
CA ALA A 109 -12.65 1.10 7.95
C ALA A 109 -13.22 -0.16 8.60
N THR A 110 -12.38 -0.93 9.28
CA THR A 110 -12.87 -2.01 10.14
C THR A 110 -13.36 -1.42 11.45
N ALA A 111 -14.21 -2.15 12.18
CA ALA A 111 -14.62 -1.78 13.54
C ALA A 111 -13.47 -1.83 14.57
N LYS A 112 -12.25 -2.19 14.16
CA LYS A 112 -11.09 -2.33 15.04
C LYS A 112 -10.32 -1.02 15.11
N THR A 113 -10.27 -0.44 16.30
CA THR A 113 -9.42 0.70 16.63
C THR A 113 -8.28 0.25 17.53
N VAL A 114 -7.08 0.76 17.29
CA VAL A 114 -5.89 0.47 18.10
C VAL A 114 -5.23 1.78 18.55
N ARG A 115 -4.62 1.78 19.73
CA ARG A 115 -3.69 2.85 20.12
C ARG A 115 -2.30 2.46 19.67
N LEU A 116 -1.68 3.32 18.85
CA LEU A 116 -0.39 3.03 18.28
C LEU A 116 0.72 3.20 19.34
N PRO A 117 1.49 2.14 19.62
CA PRO A 117 2.64 2.21 20.52
C PRO A 117 3.78 2.90 19.77
N VAL A 118 3.82 4.22 19.81
CA VAL A 118 4.83 5.00 19.09
C VAL A 118 5.66 5.76 20.10
N THR A 119 6.97 5.58 20.05
CA THR A 119 7.92 6.44 20.76
C THR A 119 8.47 7.44 19.76
N ARG A 120 8.43 8.71 20.13
CA ARG A 120 8.89 9.81 19.28
C ARG A 120 9.84 10.70 20.05
N ASP A 121 11.02 10.90 19.49
CA ASP A 121 11.97 11.91 19.93
C ASP A 121 12.10 13.01 18.85
N SER A 122 13.07 13.91 19.02
CA SER A 122 13.30 15.03 18.10
C SER A 122 13.87 14.63 16.75
N ALA A 123 14.42 13.42 16.63
CA ALA A 123 15.11 12.92 15.44
C ALA A 123 14.51 11.63 14.88
N ARG A 124 13.68 10.89 15.62
CA ARG A 124 13.21 9.56 15.26
C ARG A 124 11.80 9.27 15.75
N VAL A 125 11.08 8.50 14.94
CA VAL A 125 9.83 7.82 15.32
C VAL A 125 10.08 6.33 15.29
N MET A 126 9.74 5.61 16.36
CA MET A 126 9.88 4.17 16.45
C MET A 126 8.54 3.53 16.83
N PHE A 127 8.20 2.46 16.12
CA PHE A 127 6.98 1.70 16.31
C PHE A 127 7.25 0.51 17.24
N GLY A 128 6.44 0.42 18.28
CA GLY A 128 6.39 -0.70 19.21
C GLY A 128 5.45 -1.81 18.75
N ASP A 129 5.12 -2.68 19.70
CA ASP A 129 4.21 -3.81 19.50
C ASP A 129 2.88 -3.56 20.23
N VAL A 130 1.77 -3.94 19.62
CA VAL A 130 0.44 -3.85 20.24
C VAL A 130 -0.44 -5.00 19.74
N ALA A 131 -1.27 -5.50 20.64
CA ALA A 131 -2.28 -6.50 20.30
C ALA A 131 -3.16 -6.00 19.15
N GLY A 132 -3.41 -6.89 18.18
CA GLY A 132 -4.23 -6.58 17.00
C GLY A 132 -3.45 -6.16 15.75
N LEU A 133 -2.14 -5.86 15.85
CA LEU A 133 -1.28 -5.52 14.70
C LEU A 133 -0.28 -6.60 14.28
N GLY A 134 -0.28 -7.75 14.97
CA GLY A 134 0.53 -8.92 14.62
C GLY A 134 2.05 -8.66 14.61
N GLY A 135 2.53 -7.65 15.34
CA GLY A 135 3.94 -7.27 15.37
C GLY A 135 4.52 -6.76 14.05
N VAL A 136 3.67 -6.44 13.05
CA VAL A 136 4.13 -6.10 11.69
C VAL A 136 4.97 -4.83 11.67
N LEU A 137 4.61 -3.83 12.48
CA LEU A 137 5.35 -2.56 12.60
C LEU A 137 6.44 -2.59 13.70
N LYS A 138 6.54 -3.67 14.48
CA LYS A 138 7.41 -3.72 15.65
C LYS A 138 8.87 -3.50 15.25
N GLY A 139 9.51 -2.51 15.87
CA GLY A 139 10.92 -2.19 15.66
C GLY A 139 11.20 -1.43 14.36
N VAL A 140 10.18 -1.09 13.57
CA VAL A 140 10.34 -0.14 12.45
C VAL A 140 10.63 1.23 13.05
N SER A 141 11.64 1.92 12.52
CA SER A 141 11.97 3.28 12.92
C SER A 141 12.23 4.17 11.71
N ILE A 142 11.90 5.45 11.84
CA ILE A 142 12.07 6.45 10.79
C ILE A 142 12.82 7.64 11.40
N ASP A 143 13.95 7.99 10.79
CA ASP A 143 14.70 9.19 11.10
C ASP A 143 14.02 10.41 10.44
N LEU A 144 13.67 11.43 11.23
CA LEU A 144 12.97 12.62 10.78
C LEU A 144 13.87 13.62 10.06
N ARG A 145 15.20 13.51 10.20
CA ARG A 145 16.17 14.39 9.55
C ARG A 145 16.53 13.87 8.16
N SER A 146 16.87 12.57 8.07
CA SER A 146 17.24 11.93 6.79
C SER A 146 16.04 11.34 6.05
N GLY A 147 14.97 11.01 6.77
CA GLY A 147 13.82 10.31 6.24
C GLY A 147 14.08 8.80 6.13
N ASP A 148 15.24 8.31 6.54
CA ASP A 148 15.58 6.90 6.39
C ASP A 148 14.73 6.03 7.33
N MET A 149 14.24 4.91 6.80
CA MET A 149 13.53 3.90 7.56
C MET A 149 14.47 2.73 7.86
N THR A 150 14.57 2.33 9.13
CA THR A 150 15.29 1.13 9.56
C THR A 150 14.29 0.07 10.03
N THR A 151 14.50 -1.18 9.62
CA THR A 151 13.63 -2.30 9.97
C THR A 151 14.27 -3.18 11.04
N PRO A 152 13.50 -4.00 11.80
CA PRO A 152 14.05 -4.85 12.86
C PRO A 152 15.05 -5.91 12.36
N GLU A 153 15.04 -6.20 11.06
CA GLU A 153 16.00 -7.07 10.38
C GLU A 153 17.38 -6.41 10.19
N GLY A 154 17.53 -5.11 10.50
CA GLY A 154 18.79 -4.37 10.40
C GLY A 154 19.04 -3.72 9.03
N PHE A 155 18.05 -3.71 8.14
CA PHE A 155 18.15 -3.04 6.85
C PHE A 155 17.61 -1.61 6.91
N THR A 156 18.13 -0.74 6.05
CA THR A 156 17.69 0.65 5.93
C THR A 156 17.19 0.94 4.51
N ALA A 157 16.11 1.70 4.40
CA ALA A 157 15.53 2.18 3.15
C ALA A 157 15.45 3.70 3.11
N LYS A 158 15.73 4.27 1.93
CA LYS A 158 15.59 5.69 1.67
C LYS A 158 14.13 6.07 1.43
N ILE A 159 13.75 7.25 1.91
CA ILE A 159 12.46 7.84 1.60
C ILE A 159 12.40 8.26 0.13
N ALA A 160 11.24 8.06 -0.49
CA ALA A 160 10.90 8.62 -1.78
C ALA A 160 9.57 9.37 -1.67
N ALA A 161 9.42 10.45 -2.42
CA ALA A 161 8.12 11.10 -2.54
C ALA A 161 7.17 10.19 -3.32
N PHE A 162 5.99 9.94 -2.77
CA PHE A 162 4.92 9.26 -3.49
C PHE A 162 4.26 10.26 -4.45
N LYS A 163 4.29 9.94 -5.74
CA LYS A 163 3.56 10.68 -6.78
C LYS A 163 2.25 9.94 -7.05
N PRO A 164 1.09 10.53 -6.74
CA PRO A 164 -0.20 9.95 -7.12
C PRO A 164 -0.25 9.76 -8.63
N ASN A 165 -0.66 8.58 -9.09
CA ASN A 165 -0.86 8.37 -10.51
C ASN A 165 -2.19 9.04 -10.91
N PRO A 166 -2.20 10.06 -11.78
CA PRO A 166 -3.42 10.78 -12.13
C PRO A 166 -4.47 9.92 -12.85
N THR A 167 -4.10 8.76 -13.38
CA THR A 167 -5.03 7.80 -13.99
C THR A 167 -5.61 6.79 -13.00
N ASP A 168 -5.02 6.69 -11.81
CA ASP A 168 -5.47 5.81 -10.73
C ASP A 168 -6.32 6.62 -9.75
N ARG A 169 -7.64 6.63 -9.98
CA ARG A 169 -8.61 7.37 -9.14
C ARG A 169 -9.10 6.58 -7.93
N THR A 170 -8.47 5.46 -7.61
CA THR A 170 -8.96 4.54 -6.58
C THR A 170 -8.85 5.14 -5.17
N LEU A 171 -7.86 5.99 -4.94
CA LEU A 171 -7.67 6.73 -3.70
C LEU A 171 -7.32 8.19 -4.01
N ASP A 172 -8.06 9.14 -3.42
CA ASP A 172 -7.77 10.58 -3.50
C ASP A 172 -6.53 10.95 -2.68
N VAL A 173 -5.37 10.43 -3.08
CA VAL A 173 -4.08 10.69 -2.45
C VAL A 173 -3.57 12.04 -2.92
N ARG A 174 -3.50 13.02 -2.01
CA ARG A 174 -2.92 14.33 -2.31
C ARG A 174 -1.40 14.31 -2.32
N SER A 175 -0.82 13.51 -1.44
CA SER A 175 0.62 13.38 -1.31
C SER A 175 1.00 12.20 -0.42
N GLY A 176 2.26 11.81 -0.45
CA GLY A 176 2.76 10.86 0.52
C GLY A 176 4.25 10.59 0.40
N PHE A 177 4.67 9.61 1.19
CA PHE A 177 6.02 9.11 1.23
C PHE A 177 6.02 7.60 1.12
N GLN A 178 7.07 7.05 0.52
CA GLN A 178 7.23 5.62 0.33
C GLN A 178 8.65 5.20 0.68
N TRP A 179 8.75 4.04 1.32
CA TRP A 179 10.00 3.34 1.57
C TRP A 179 9.88 1.95 0.96
N LYS A 180 10.71 1.68 -0.04
CA LYS A 180 10.88 0.33 -0.59
C LYS A 180 12.13 -0.26 0.03
N ILE A 181 11.99 -1.39 0.72
CA ILE A 181 13.12 -2.08 1.33
C ILE A 181 13.30 -3.45 0.72
N ARG A 182 14.52 -3.73 0.30
CA ARG A 182 14.96 -5.04 -0.17
C ARG A 182 16.34 -5.30 0.37
N GLY A 183 16.48 -6.37 1.14
CA GLY A 183 17.72 -6.74 1.79
C GLY A 183 17.83 -8.25 1.89
N ASN A 184 19.05 -8.75 1.76
CA ASN A 184 19.37 -10.15 2.01
C ASN A 184 20.80 -10.21 2.55
N ASP A 185 20.97 -10.90 3.67
CA ASP A 185 22.25 -11.20 4.28
C ASP A 185 22.32 -12.70 4.56
N ILE A 186 23.19 -13.35 3.79
CA ILE A 186 23.42 -14.80 3.86
C ILE A 186 24.11 -15.18 5.18
N LYS A 187 24.95 -14.30 5.75
CA LYS A 187 25.71 -14.60 6.98
C LYS A 187 24.81 -14.68 8.20
N THR A 188 23.81 -13.80 8.27
CA THR A 188 22.83 -13.75 9.37
C THR A 188 21.55 -14.51 9.05
N PHE A 189 21.46 -15.12 7.86
CA PHE A 189 20.24 -15.74 7.32
C PHE A 189 19.02 -14.82 7.47
N SER A 190 19.23 -13.53 7.17
CA SER A 190 18.21 -12.49 7.31
C SER A 190 17.89 -11.88 5.96
N GLY A 191 16.62 -11.60 5.72
CA GLY A 191 16.17 -11.01 4.47
C GLY A 191 14.90 -10.21 4.69
N ILE A 192 14.67 -9.24 3.82
CA ILE A 192 13.45 -8.46 3.82
C ILE A 192 13.10 -8.04 2.39
N ASN A 193 11.82 -8.11 2.08
CA ASN A 193 11.21 -7.42 0.97
C ASN A 193 9.93 -6.77 1.50
N GLY A 194 9.86 -5.45 1.45
CA GLY A 194 8.70 -4.74 1.97
C GLY A 194 8.55 -3.35 1.41
N THR A 195 7.34 -2.82 1.57
CA THR A 195 7.00 -1.45 1.18
C THR A 195 6.18 -0.82 2.29
N LEU A 196 6.67 0.30 2.82
CA LEU A 196 5.90 1.17 3.70
C LEU A 196 5.44 2.38 2.89
N ASN A 197 4.15 2.71 2.99
CA ASN A 197 3.61 3.94 2.44
C ASN A 197 2.93 4.76 3.52
N LEU A 198 3.07 6.08 3.40
CA LEU A 198 2.40 7.06 4.25
C LEU A 198 1.72 8.08 3.34
N TRP A 199 0.40 8.01 3.24
CA TRP A 199 -0.41 8.81 2.32
C TRP A 199 -1.28 9.79 3.09
N LEU A 200 -1.40 11.00 2.57
CA LEU A 200 -2.39 11.98 2.99
C LEU A 200 -3.49 12.01 1.94
N LEU A 201 -4.70 11.65 2.35
CA LEU A 201 -5.89 11.69 1.51
C LEU A 201 -6.48 13.10 1.45
N GLY A 202 -7.32 13.37 0.45
CA GLY A 202 -7.99 14.65 0.32
C GLY A 202 -8.99 14.96 1.42
N SER A 203 -9.46 13.95 2.15
CA SER A 203 -10.24 14.10 3.39
C SER A 203 -9.44 14.61 4.58
N GLY A 204 -8.11 14.70 4.47
CA GLY A 204 -7.20 15.00 5.60
C GLY A 204 -6.83 13.76 6.42
N GLN A 205 -7.41 12.60 6.12
CA GLN A 205 -7.00 11.33 6.73
C GLN A 205 -5.61 10.93 6.25
N ILE A 206 -4.78 10.43 7.17
CA ILE A 206 -3.50 9.82 6.88
C ILE A 206 -3.67 8.31 6.89
N VAL A 207 -3.11 7.65 5.87
CA VAL A 207 -3.10 6.21 5.72
C VAL A 207 -1.66 5.72 5.79
N LEU A 208 -1.38 4.82 6.73
CA LEU A 208 -0.12 4.10 6.84
C LEU A 208 -0.35 2.67 6.38
N THR A 209 0.32 2.26 5.31
CA THR A 209 0.34 0.87 4.84
C THR A 209 1.72 0.29 5.06
N TYR A 210 1.82 -0.94 5.54
CA TYR A 210 3.09 -1.66 5.52
C TYR A 210 2.86 -3.11 5.12
N GLU A 211 3.48 -3.52 4.02
CA GLU A 211 3.58 -4.91 3.59
C GLU A 211 5.03 -5.35 3.72
N ARG A 212 5.25 -6.49 4.40
CA ARG A 212 6.57 -7.06 4.60
C ARG A 212 6.54 -8.57 4.47
N ASN A 213 7.50 -9.09 3.72
CA ASN A 213 7.97 -10.46 3.82
C ASN A 213 9.41 -10.41 4.35
N SER A 214 9.66 -11.01 5.50
CA SER A 214 10.99 -11.03 6.11
C SER A 214 11.39 -12.42 6.56
N MET A 215 12.70 -12.59 6.71
CA MET A 215 13.35 -13.78 7.24
C MET A 215 14.35 -13.29 8.28
N ILE A 216 14.32 -13.86 9.47
CA ILE A 216 15.33 -13.60 10.51
C ILE A 216 15.82 -14.96 10.99
N ARG A 217 17.12 -15.22 10.86
CA ARG A 217 17.73 -16.50 11.27
C ARG A 217 16.96 -17.72 10.73
N ASN A 218 16.65 -17.69 9.43
CA ASN A 218 15.90 -18.75 8.73
C ASN A 218 14.42 -18.92 9.15
N VAL A 219 13.85 -17.99 9.92
CA VAL A 219 12.41 -17.96 10.25
C VAL A 219 11.74 -16.90 9.41
N THR A 220 10.83 -17.34 8.53
CA THR A 220 10.06 -16.45 7.65
C THR A 220 8.83 -15.88 8.36
N SER A 221 8.58 -14.59 8.16
CA SER A 221 7.36 -13.91 8.61
C SER A 221 6.80 -13.05 7.48
N LYS A 222 5.48 -13.08 7.30
CA LYS A 222 4.77 -12.20 6.38
C LYS A 222 3.72 -11.41 7.15
N GLY A 223 3.59 -10.13 6.83
CA GLY A 223 2.58 -9.27 7.43
C GLY A 223 2.16 -8.17 6.49
N GLU A 224 0.88 -7.83 6.55
CA GLU A 224 0.34 -6.61 5.95
C GLU A 224 -0.49 -5.90 7.01
N ILE A 225 -0.36 -4.58 7.06
CA ILE A 225 -1.22 -3.73 7.88
C ILE A 225 -1.56 -2.44 7.14
N MET A 226 -2.76 -1.95 7.41
CA MET A 226 -3.25 -0.69 6.91
C MET A 226 -3.97 0.05 8.03
N LEU A 227 -3.56 1.29 8.28
CA LEU A 227 -4.04 2.09 9.39
C LEU A 227 -4.48 3.46 8.88
N GLY A 228 -5.64 3.92 9.33
CA GLY A 228 -6.15 5.26 9.09
C GLY A 228 -6.20 6.07 10.38
N TYR A 229 -5.72 7.31 10.34
CA TYR A 229 -5.80 8.24 11.47
C TYR A 229 -5.76 9.71 10.99
N THR A 230 -6.04 10.64 11.88
CA THR A 230 -5.93 12.09 11.66
C THR A 230 -4.93 12.70 12.64
N ARG A 231 -4.39 13.87 12.30
CA ARG A 231 -3.25 14.51 12.97
C ARG A 231 -3.46 16.00 13.17
#